data_AF-A0A7G9SCD6-F1
#
_entry.id   AF-A0A7G9SCD6-F1
#
_cell.length_a   1.000
_cell.length_b   1.000
_cell.length_c   1.000
_cell.angle_alpha   90.00
_cell.angle_beta   90.00
_cell.angle_gamma   90.00
#
_symmetry.space_group_name_H-M   'P 1'
#
loop_
_entity.id
_entity.type
_entity.pdbx_description
1 polymer ?
#
loop_
_entity_poly.entity_id
_entity_poly.type
_entity_poly.pdbx_seq_one_letter_code
_entity_poly.pdbx_strand_id
1 'polypeptide(L)'
;MTAGAVSKTTYDSASQAYTFAPIQAGPSVMDISYSGATGKYTVSVPDYPAGELERTGTNGNYDASGWTAIYSTTHRILGSAGPGTDGVSVTIDWPDNSTFSYTSFGNWYNLANTSTGSTYISGNFAYGVPSAPGDIPLTGTAHYTGSIRGGGNEAWFTWLTGTVAMDFDFADGTLDGEIDMAFNEYYDTGFDVPLLTFSETLFAQGSQVFSGKFDQAGVSRNTGFQGQFTGPGAAELLSSFSGELNRPGTDEWVPVGGVWIAKKQ
;
A
#
# COMPACT_ATOMS: atom_id res chain seq x y z
N MET A 1 -17.47 4.91 23.98
CA MET A 1 -16.54 5.04 22.84
C MET A 1 -17.29 4.61 21.60
N THR A 2 -17.46 5.49 20.64
CA THR A 2 -18.25 5.24 19.42
C THR A 2 -17.28 4.87 18.31
N ALA A 3 -17.47 3.71 17.66
CA ALA A 3 -16.54 3.24 16.64
C ALA A 3 -16.64 4.12 15.38
N GLY A 4 -15.51 4.69 14.96
CA GLY A 4 -15.38 5.38 13.67
C GLY A 4 -15.22 4.38 12.53
N ALA A 5 -15.74 4.72 11.34
CA ALA A 5 -15.53 3.93 10.14
C ALA A 5 -14.07 4.07 9.64
N VAL A 6 -13.54 3.00 9.06
CA VAL A 6 -12.19 2.94 8.46
C VAL A 6 -12.29 3.26 6.97
N SER A 7 -11.39 4.09 6.44
CA SER A 7 -11.28 4.36 5.00
C SER A 7 -10.23 3.47 4.33
N LYS A 8 -10.32 3.38 3.01
CA LYS A 8 -9.65 2.42 2.12
C LYS A 8 -8.59 3.10 1.27
N THR A 9 -7.53 2.39 0.94
CA THR A 9 -6.66 2.79 -0.18
C THR A 9 -5.95 1.61 -0.86
N THR A 10 -6.40 1.23 -2.06
CA THR A 10 -5.78 0.15 -2.86
C THR A 10 -5.97 0.34 -4.37
N TYR A 11 -5.00 -0.18 -5.13
CA TYR A 11 -4.98 -0.28 -6.59
C TYR A 11 -5.92 -1.39 -7.10
N ASP A 12 -6.69 -1.11 -8.16
CA ASP A 12 -7.61 -2.05 -8.81
C ASP A 12 -7.90 -1.67 -10.27
N SER A 13 -8.87 -2.37 -10.88
CA SER A 13 -8.89 -2.85 -12.23
C SER A 13 -10.14 -3.73 -12.52
N ALA A 14 -11.11 -3.26 -13.33
CA ALA A 14 -12.39 -3.91 -13.76
C ALA A 14 -13.20 -4.83 -12.78
N SER A 15 -14.44 -4.54 -12.33
CA SER A 15 -15.33 -3.37 -12.52
C SER A 15 -16.55 -3.32 -11.56
N GLN A 16 -16.70 -2.20 -10.83
CA GLN A 16 -17.89 -1.65 -10.15
C GLN A 16 -18.81 -2.49 -9.23
N ALA A 17 -18.70 -2.20 -7.92
CA ALA A 17 -19.79 -1.62 -7.09
C ALA A 17 -19.27 -1.23 -5.67
N TYR A 18 -19.82 -0.29 -4.88
CA TYR A 18 -20.51 1.00 -5.15
C TYR A 18 -20.53 1.77 -3.79
N THR A 19 -20.00 2.98 -3.56
CA THR A 19 -19.10 3.88 -4.32
C THR A 19 -18.39 4.85 -3.35
N PHE A 20 -17.06 4.89 -3.37
CA PHE A 20 -16.36 6.13 -3.72
C PHE A 20 -15.96 6.00 -5.21
N ALA A 21 -15.63 7.09 -5.91
CA ALA A 21 -15.47 7.05 -7.37
C ALA A 21 -14.33 6.11 -7.82
N PRO A 22 -14.55 5.20 -8.79
CA PRO A 22 -13.54 4.24 -9.22
C PRO A 22 -12.62 4.81 -10.32
N ILE A 23 -11.32 4.53 -10.23
CA ILE A 23 -10.43 4.43 -11.40
C ILE A 23 -9.68 3.10 -11.30
N GLN A 24 -9.49 2.45 -12.44
CA GLN A 24 -9.14 1.04 -12.57
C GLN A 24 -8.17 0.77 -13.74
N ALA A 25 -7.24 -0.20 -13.63
CA ALA A 25 -6.40 -0.72 -14.74
C ALA A 25 -5.87 -2.20 -14.57
N GLY A 26 -6.55 -3.24 -15.10
CA GLY A 26 -6.10 -4.69 -15.19
C GLY A 26 -6.14 -5.65 -13.94
N PRO A 27 -7.01 -6.70 -13.89
CA PRO A 27 -7.96 -7.01 -12.79
C PRO A 27 -7.46 -7.75 -11.53
N SER A 28 -7.60 -7.17 -10.29
CA SER A 28 -7.46 -7.85 -8.96
C SER A 28 -7.37 -6.94 -7.68
N VAL A 29 -8.48 -6.56 -7.00
CA VAL A 29 -8.41 -5.92 -5.64
C VAL A 29 -8.09 -6.91 -4.50
N MET A 30 -7.09 -6.60 -3.68
CA MET A 30 -7.10 -6.98 -2.26
C MET A 30 -7.70 -5.85 -1.43
N ASP A 31 -8.73 -6.16 -0.65
CA ASP A 31 -9.27 -5.27 0.39
C ASP A 31 -8.83 -5.76 1.77
N ILE A 32 -8.32 -4.85 2.61
CA ILE A 32 -8.05 -5.11 4.02
C ILE A 32 -8.79 -4.08 4.88
N SER A 33 -9.45 -4.56 5.92
CA SER A 33 -10.24 -3.74 6.84
C SER A 33 -9.95 -4.10 8.29
N TYR A 34 -9.90 -3.10 9.16
CA TYR A 34 -9.65 -3.30 10.60
C TYR A 34 -10.93 -3.05 11.40
N SER A 35 -11.27 -3.98 12.29
CA SER A 35 -12.35 -3.83 13.26
C SER A 35 -11.80 -3.39 14.61
N GLY A 36 -11.93 -2.11 14.93
CA GLY A 36 -11.58 -1.57 16.26
C GLY A 36 -12.40 -2.17 17.41
N ALA A 37 -13.53 -2.82 17.13
CA ALA A 37 -14.35 -3.51 18.12
C ALA A 37 -13.84 -4.91 18.47
N THR A 38 -13.09 -5.57 17.57
CA THR A 38 -12.59 -6.95 17.76
C THR A 38 -11.07 -7.07 17.72
N GLY A 39 -10.35 -6.02 17.32
CA GLY A 39 -8.89 -6.03 17.18
C GLY A 39 -8.40 -6.88 15.99
N LYS A 40 -9.25 -7.14 15.01
CA LYS A 40 -8.97 -8.08 13.91
C LYS A 40 -8.98 -7.40 12.53
N TYR A 41 -8.24 -8.01 11.61
CA TYR A 41 -8.27 -7.69 10.19
C TYR A 41 -9.14 -8.70 9.43
N THR A 42 -10.03 -8.18 8.58
CA THR A 42 -10.74 -8.94 7.55
C THR A 42 -10.15 -8.57 6.20
N VAL A 43 -9.79 -9.58 5.43
CA VAL A 43 -9.21 -9.46 4.09
C VAL A 43 -10.14 -10.09 3.07
N SER A 44 -10.38 -9.39 1.96
CA SER A 44 -10.79 -9.98 0.69
C SER A 44 -9.60 -9.95 -0.26
N VAL A 45 -9.41 -10.99 -1.05
CA VAL A 45 -8.50 -10.96 -2.20
C VAL A 45 -9.26 -11.42 -3.45
N PRO A 46 -8.73 -11.15 -4.66
CA PRO A 46 -9.40 -11.46 -5.92
C PRO A 46 -9.65 -12.95 -6.05
N ASP A 47 -10.85 -13.32 -6.51
CA ASP A 47 -11.31 -14.69 -6.67
C ASP A 47 -11.39 -15.54 -5.37
N TYR A 48 -11.25 -14.94 -4.18
CA TYR A 48 -11.45 -15.61 -2.89
C TYR A 48 -12.54 -14.94 -2.05
N PRO A 49 -13.26 -15.70 -1.20
CA PRO A 49 -14.14 -15.13 -0.19
C PRO A 49 -13.37 -14.22 0.77
N ALA A 50 -13.99 -13.09 1.15
CA ALA A 50 -13.51 -12.28 2.25
C ALA A 50 -13.58 -13.04 3.59
N GLY A 51 -12.58 -12.86 4.45
CA GLY A 51 -12.50 -13.56 5.73
C GLY A 51 -11.47 -12.96 6.69
N GLU A 52 -11.53 -13.35 7.96
CA GLU A 52 -10.55 -12.94 8.95
C GLU A 52 -9.18 -13.56 8.64
N LEU A 53 -8.09 -12.84 8.91
CA LEU A 53 -6.75 -13.41 8.83
C LEU A 53 -6.45 -14.30 10.04
N GLU A 54 -6.09 -15.56 9.80
CA GLU A 54 -5.49 -16.45 10.80
C GLU A 54 -3.99 -16.58 10.53
N ARG A 55 -3.18 -16.29 11.56
CA ARG A 55 -1.73 -16.47 11.51
C ARG A 55 -1.38 -17.96 11.43
N THR A 56 -0.78 -18.36 10.31
CA THR A 56 -0.28 -19.72 10.07
C THR A 56 1.22 -19.84 10.32
N GLY A 57 1.96 -18.74 10.26
CA GLY A 57 3.42 -18.76 10.31
C GLY A 57 4.09 -17.49 10.84
N THR A 58 5.41 -17.54 10.89
CA THR A 58 6.31 -16.47 11.34
C THR A 58 7.57 -16.55 10.50
N ASN A 59 8.07 -15.42 10.00
CA ASN A 59 9.32 -15.32 9.26
C ASN A 59 10.29 -14.45 10.08
N GLY A 60 11.56 -14.83 10.14
CA GLY A 60 12.48 -14.27 11.13
C GLY A 60 13.81 -15.01 11.19
N ASN A 61 14.68 -14.56 12.10
CA ASN A 61 15.84 -15.34 12.52
C ASN A 61 15.45 -16.29 13.65
N TYR A 62 15.91 -17.53 13.58
CA TYR A 62 15.71 -18.55 14.60
C TYR A 62 17.07 -19.18 14.96
N ASP A 63 17.34 -19.32 16.25
CA ASP A 63 18.51 -20.03 16.77
C ASP A 63 18.12 -21.05 17.87
N ALA A 64 19.10 -21.63 18.56
CA ALA A 64 18.87 -22.62 19.60
C ALA A 64 18.08 -22.11 20.83
N SER A 65 17.92 -20.79 20.99
CA SER A 65 17.11 -20.15 22.03
C SER A 65 15.69 -19.81 21.58
N GLY A 66 15.41 -19.84 20.26
CA GLY A 66 14.10 -19.54 19.67
C GLY A 66 14.18 -18.48 18.58
N TRP A 67 13.08 -17.74 18.39
CA TRP A 67 13.06 -16.58 17.49
C TRP A 67 13.88 -15.43 18.08
N THR A 68 14.93 -15.00 17.37
CA THR A 68 15.79 -13.87 17.78
C THR A 68 15.41 -12.57 17.10
N ALA A 69 14.73 -12.65 15.95
CA ALA A 69 14.07 -11.53 15.28
C ALA A 69 12.86 -12.06 14.51
N ILE A 70 11.73 -11.35 14.52
CA ILE A 70 10.57 -11.66 13.67
C ILE A 70 10.43 -10.52 12.65
N TYR A 71 10.53 -10.83 11.37
CA TYR A 71 10.43 -9.85 10.28
C TYR A 71 9.00 -9.70 9.78
N SER A 72 8.26 -10.80 9.70
CA SER A 72 6.87 -10.80 9.25
C SER A 72 6.13 -12.03 9.74
N THR A 73 4.81 -12.04 9.51
CA THR A 73 3.91 -13.12 9.88
C THR A 73 3.05 -13.52 8.70
N THR A 74 2.95 -14.82 8.47
CA THR A 74 2.19 -15.40 7.36
C THR A 74 0.79 -15.76 7.84
N HIS A 75 -0.20 -15.44 7.03
CA HIS A 75 -1.62 -15.63 7.33
C HIS A 75 -2.34 -16.31 6.17
N ARG A 76 -3.41 -17.04 6.50
CA ARG A 76 -4.45 -17.49 5.56
C ARG A 76 -5.76 -16.78 5.85
N ILE A 77 -6.66 -16.76 4.87
CA ILE A 77 -8.01 -16.19 5.00
C ILE A 77 -8.98 -17.28 5.50
N LEU A 78 -9.55 -17.08 6.69
CA LEU A 78 -10.55 -17.97 7.28
C LEU A 78 -11.87 -17.92 6.50
N GLY A 79 -12.47 -19.10 6.26
CA GLY A 79 -13.75 -19.22 5.55
C GLY A 79 -13.63 -19.56 4.07
N SER A 80 -12.42 -19.61 3.52
CA SER A 80 -12.14 -20.29 2.24
C SER A 80 -12.37 -21.80 2.42
N ALA A 81 -13.30 -22.38 1.66
CA ALA A 81 -13.79 -23.73 1.89
C ALA A 81 -12.97 -24.80 1.13
N GLY A 82 -11.97 -25.39 1.80
CA GLY A 82 -11.32 -26.61 1.32
C GLY A 82 -9.98 -26.94 2.01
N PRO A 83 -9.72 -28.20 2.42
CA PRO A 83 -8.37 -28.64 2.71
C PRO A 83 -7.59 -28.77 1.38
N GLY A 84 -6.51 -28.00 1.21
CA GLY A 84 -5.69 -27.99 -0.01
C GLY A 84 -6.04 -26.87 -1.02
N THR A 85 -6.88 -25.90 -0.65
CA THR A 85 -7.13 -24.67 -1.42
C THR A 85 -6.38 -23.46 -0.83
N ASP A 86 -5.21 -23.71 -0.24
CA ASP A 86 -4.34 -22.74 0.44
C ASP A 86 -3.57 -21.83 -0.56
N GLY A 87 -4.25 -21.33 -1.59
CA GLY A 87 -3.60 -20.58 -2.67
C GLY A 87 -3.13 -19.19 -2.26
N VAL A 88 -3.82 -18.54 -1.33
CA VAL A 88 -3.50 -17.17 -0.88
C VAL A 88 -2.74 -17.17 0.43
N SER A 89 -1.52 -16.66 0.37
CA SER A 89 -0.72 -16.29 1.54
C SER A 89 -0.70 -14.77 1.68
N VAL A 90 -1.07 -14.27 2.85
CA VAL A 90 -0.94 -12.86 3.23
C VAL A 90 0.21 -12.71 4.22
N THR A 91 1.28 -12.04 3.80
CA THR A 91 2.40 -11.71 4.66
C THR A 91 2.22 -10.30 5.22
N ILE A 92 2.44 -10.16 6.52
CA ILE A 92 2.26 -8.93 7.30
C ILE A 92 3.58 -8.63 8.00
N ASP A 93 4.21 -7.50 7.71
CA ASP A 93 5.49 -7.09 8.32
C ASP A 93 5.32 -6.85 9.83
N TRP A 94 6.31 -7.29 10.60
CA TRP A 94 6.24 -7.34 12.06
C TRP A 94 6.57 -5.99 12.70
N PRO A 95 5.68 -5.42 13.55
CA PRO A 95 5.85 -4.06 14.08
C PRO A 95 7.15 -3.83 14.86
N ASP A 96 7.62 -4.79 15.65
CA ASP A 96 8.77 -4.56 16.55
C ASP A 96 10.11 -4.33 15.81
N ASN A 97 10.19 -4.69 14.53
CA ASN A 97 11.34 -4.43 13.65
C ASN A 97 11.10 -3.24 12.71
N SER A 98 9.98 -2.53 12.87
CA SER A 98 9.57 -1.38 12.07
C SER A 98 9.83 -0.08 12.84
N THR A 99 10.20 0.99 12.11
CA THR A 99 10.16 2.35 12.68
C THR A 99 8.73 2.88 12.78
N PHE A 100 7.76 2.21 12.13
CA PHE A 100 6.34 2.52 12.12
C PHE A 100 5.59 1.73 13.20
N SER A 101 4.73 2.41 13.95
CA SER A 101 3.97 1.87 15.09
C SER A 101 2.47 1.70 14.81
N TYR A 102 1.95 2.39 13.80
CA TYR A 102 0.52 2.40 13.45
C TYR A 102 0.26 1.95 12.02
N THR A 103 1.29 1.93 11.18
CA THR A 103 1.28 1.48 9.79
C THR A 103 2.33 0.40 9.54
N SER A 104 2.08 -0.40 8.51
CA SER A 104 3.03 -1.40 8.04
C SER A 104 2.65 -1.83 6.62
N PHE A 105 3.56 -2.56 5.98
CA PHE A 105 3.32 -3.20 4.71
C PHE A 105 2.84 -4.63 4.88
N GLY A 106 2.11 -5.09 3.89
CA GLY A 106 2.01 -6.51 3.61
C GLY A 106 2.06 -6.78 2.12
N ASN A 107 2.15 -8.05 1.78
CA ASN A 107 2.00 -8.52 0.42
C ASN A 107 1.12 -9.77 0.41
N TRP A 108 0.43 -9.97 -0.69
CA TRP A 108 -0.29 -11.21 -0.96
C TRP A 108 0.28 -11.87 -2.21
N TYR A 109 0.16 -13.20 -2.29
CA TYR A 109 0.35 -13.92 -3.54
C TYR A 109 -0.67 -15.07 -3.64
N ASN A 110 -1.03 -15.41 -4.86
CA ASN A 110 -1.93 -16.50 -5.25
C ASN A 110 -1.32 -17.31 -6.40
N LEU A 111 -1.51 -18.62 -6.42
CA LEU A 111 -1.16 -19.48 -7.56
C LEU A 111 -2.39 -19.67 -8.47
N ALA A 112 -2.47 -18.88 -9.54
CA ALA A 112 -3.50 -19.00 -10.55
C ALA A 112 -3.16 -20.11 -11.56
N ASN A 113 -3.95 -21.19 -11.57
CA ASN A 113 -3.84 -22.23 -12.58
C ASN A 113 -4.60 -21.82 -13.84
N THR A 114 -3.89 -21.72 -14.96
CA THR A 114 -4.43 -21.43 -16.29
C THR A 114 -4.46 -22.71 -17.14
N SER A 115 -5.04 -22.65 -18.33
CA SER A 115 -5.00 -23.76 -19.30
C SER A 115 -3.59 -24.04 -19.87
N THR A 116 -2.61 -23.17 -19.59
CA THR A 116 -1.23 -23.25 -20.13
C THR A 116 -0.16 -23.45 -19.05
N GLY A 117 -0.50 -23.37 -17.76
CA GLY A 117 0.44 -23.56 -16.65
C GLY A 117 -0.08 -22.98 -15.34
N SER A 118 0.81 -22.76 -14.37
CA SER A 118 0.51 -22.06 -13.12
C SER A 118 1.29 -20.74 -13.07
N THR A 119 0.60 -19.64 -12.82
CA THR A 119 1.16 -18.29 -12.70
C THR A 119 0.99 -17.78 -11.27
N TYR A 120 2.03 -17.15 -10.72
CA TYR A 120 1.88 -16.38 -9.48
C TYR A 120 1.28 -15.02 -9.80
N ILE A 121 0.16 -14.68 -9.14
CA ILE A 121 -0.36 -13.31 -9.06
C ILE A 121 0.02 -12.80 -7.67
N SER A 122 0.51 -11.58 -7.57
CA SER A 122 0.87 -10.97 -6.28
C SER A 122 0.57 -9.48 -6.26
N GLY A 123 0.51 -8.91 -5.05
CA GLY A 123 0.34 -7.48 -4.87
C GLY A 123 0.85 -7.00 -3.52
N ASN A 124 1.25 -5.73 -3.46
CA ASN A 124 1.62 -5.04 -2.24
C ASN A 124 0.42 -4.27 -1.69
N PHE A 125 0.30 -4.20 -0.37
CA PHE A 125 -0.68 -3.36 0.31
C PHE A 125 -0.06 -2.69 1.54
N ALA A 126 -0.61 -1.55 1.94
CA ALA A 126 -0.32 -0.93 3.22
C ALA A 126 -1.56 -1.06 4.11
N TYR A 127 -1.34 -1.25 5.40
CA TYR A 127 -2.42 -1.33 6.38
C TYR A 127 -2.00 -0.62 7.66
N GLY A 128 -2.98 -0.27 8.50
CA GLY A 128 -2.72 0.41 9.74
C GLY A 128 -3.97 0.74 10.54
N VAL A 129 -3.79 1.42 11.66
CA VAL A 129 -4.86 1.94 12.51
C VAL A 129 -5.12 3.41 12.14
N PRO A 130 -6.27 3.77 11.53
CA PRO A 130 -6.56 5.15 11.16
C PRO A 130 -6.54 6.10 12.36
N SER A 131 -6.08 7.33 12.15
CA SER A 131 -6.24 8.41 13.14
C SER A 131 -7.72 8.65 13.40
N ALA A 132 -8.11 8.96 14.65
CA ALA A 132 -9.49 9.40 14.88
C ALA A 132 -9.75 10.76 14.21
N PRO A 133 -11.01 11.10 13.84
CA PRO A 133 -11.32 12.41 13.25
C PRO A 133 -10.90 13.59 14.13
N GLY A 134 -10.97 13.44 15.46
CA GLY A 134 -10.53 14.44 16.43
C GLY A 134 -9.03 14.46 16.71
N ASP A 135 -8.26 13.51 16.15
CA ASP A 135 -6.81 13.42 16.30
C ASP A 135 -6.05 14.08 15.13
N ILE A 136 -6.74 14.44 14.05
CA ILE A 136 -6.14 15.17 12.92
C ILE A 136 -5.83 16.60 13.38
N PRO A 137 -4.59 17.09 13.26
CA PRO A 137 -4.28 18.48 13.56
C PRO A 137 -5.12 19.43 12.71
N LEU A 138 -5.53 20.56 13.30
CA LEU A 138 -6.26 21.62 12.59
C LEU A 138 -5.37 22.84 12.27
N THR A 139 -4.11 22.81 12.69
CA THR A 139 -3.18 23.95 12.60
C THR A 139 -1.73 23.49 12.56
N GLY A 140 -0.87 24.26 11.90
CA GLY A 140 0.57 24.03 11.83
C GLY A 140 0.94 23.01 10.77
N THR A 141 2.24 22.77 10.59
CA THR A 141 2.77 21.89 9.56
C THR A 141 3.28 20.57 10.12
N ALA A 142 3.46 19.57 9.25
CA ALA A 142 4.24 18.38 9.57
C ALA A 142 4.94 17.82 8.32
N HIS A 143 6.19 17.44 8.50
CA HIS A 143 6.98 16.72 7.51
C HIS A 143 6.90 15.21 7.78
N TYR A 144 6.71 14.42 6.74
CA TYR A 144 6.67 12.95 6.78
C TYR A 144 7.68 12.38 5.81
N THR A 145 8.48 11.42 6.26
CA THR A 145 9.33 10.60 5.40
C THR A 145 8.90 9.15 5.43
N GLY A 146 9.04 8.46 4.30
CA GLY A 146 8.48 7.12 4.13
C GLY A 146 9.19 6.29 3.10
N SER A 147 8.70 5.06 2.95
CA SER A 147 9.20 4.08 1.97
C SER A 147 8.07 3.63 1.06
N ILE A 148 8.43 3.16 -0.13
CA ILE A 148 7.50 2.74 -1.18
C ILE A 148 7.70 1.24 -1.50
N ARG A 149 6.61 0.52 -1.75
CA ARG A 149 6.59 -0.83 -2.31
C ARG A 149 5.54 -0.96 -3.41
N GLY A 150 5.92 -1.47 -4.57
CA GLY A 150 5.01 -1.67 -5.70
C GLY A 150 5.56 -2.64 -6.74
N GLY A 151 5.01 -2.55 -7.94
CA GLY A 151 5.51 -3.28 -9.11
C GLY A 151 4.97 -2.70 -10.43
N GLY A 152 5.56 -3.14 -11.53
CA GLY A 152 5.02 -2.97 -12.88
C GLY A 152 4.29 -4.24 -13.33
N ASN A 153 3.61 -4.18 -14.48
CA ASN A 153 2.93 -5.33 -15.07
C ASN A 153 3.79 -6.12 -16.10
N GLU A 154 5.04 -5.70 -16.33
CA GLU A 154 5.95 -6.39 -17.26
C GLU A 154 6.61 -7.61 -16.63
N ALA A 155 6.87 -8.63 -17.45
CA ALA A 155 7.39 -9.93 -17.01
C ALA A 155 8.83 -9.91 -16.44
N TRP A 156 9.52 -8.76 -16.48
CA TRP A 156 10.92 -8.60 -16.09
C TRP A 156 11.08 -7.74 -14.81
N PHE A 157 10.28 -6.68 -14.66
CA PHE A 157 10.32 -5.81 -13.49
C PHE A 157 9.78 -6.52 -12.25
N THR A 158 10.67 -6.76 -11.28
CA THR A 158 10.38 -7.69 -10.20
C THR A 158 9.79 -6.99 -8.97
N TRP A 159 10.21 -5.75 -8.68
CA TRP A 159 9.57 -4.86 -7.69
C TRP A 159 9.96 -3.38 -7.87
N LEU A 160 9.05 -2.49 -7.47
CA LEU A 160 9.26 -1.05 -7.38
C LEU A 160 9.52 -0.68 -5.91
N THR A 161 10.60 0.06 -5.64
CA THR A 161 10.93 0.60 -4.31
C THR A 161 11.24 2.08 -4.39
N GLY A 162 11.21 2.77 -3.26
CA GLY A 162 11.57 4.18 -3.22
C GLY A 162 11.36 4.80 -1.85
N THR A 163 11.53 6.12 -1.81
CA THR A 163 11.25 6.98 -0.66
C THR A 163 10.27 8.08 -1.04
N VAL A 164 9.52 8.53 -0.04
CA VAL A 164 8.58 9.65 -0.17
C VAL A 164 8.89 10.67 0.92
N ALA A 165 8.87 11.94 0.57
CA ALA A 165 8.89 13.08 1.48
C ALA A 165 7.64 13.93 1.23
N MET A 166 6.89 14.26 2.28
CA MET A 166 5.65 15.02 2.19
C MET A 166 5.59 16.08 3.29
N ASP A 167 5.19 17.29 2.90
CA ASP A 167 4.91 18.39 3.81
C ASP A 167 3.41 18.72 3.76
N PHE A 168 2.76 18.60 4.91
CA PHE A 168 1.35 18.97 5.10
C PHE A 168 1.25 20.28 5.87
N ASP A 169 0.42 21.21 5.41
CA ASP A 169 -0.09 22.30 6.24
C ASP A 169 -1.53 21.99 6.66
N PHE A 170 -1.74 21.79 7.96
CA PHE A 170 -3.04 21.47 8.54
C PHE A 170 -3.96 22.68 8.73
N ALA A 171 -3.41 23.91 8.72
CA ALA A 171 -4.20 25.12 8.73
C ALA A 171 -4.75 25.44 7.34
N ASP A 172 -3.88 25.40 6.33
CA ASP A 172 -4.20 25.79 4.95
C ASP A 172 -4.77 24.61 4.11
N GLY A 173 -4.62 23.37 4.58
CA GLY A 173 -5.12 22.18 3.90
C GLY A 173 -4.29 21.78 2.68
N THR A 174 -3.00 22.12 2.66
CA THR A 174 -2.10 21.83 1.53
C THR A 174 -1.24 20.59 1.77
N LEU A 175 -0.85 19.96 0.66
CA LEU A 175 0.10 18.85 0.59
C LEU A 175 1.06 19.15 -0.57
N ASP A 176 2.35 19.15 -0.28
CA ASP A 176 3.46 19.22 -1.24
C ASP A 176 4.50 18.13 -0.91
N GLY A 177 5.45 17.88 -1.81
CA GLY A 177 6.54 16.95 -1.57
C GLY A 177 7.10 16.30 -2.83
N GLU A 178 7.87 15.24 -2.61
CA GLU A 178 8.57 14.50 -3.66
C GLU A 178 8.59 12.99 -3.42
N ILE A 179 8.71 12.25 -4.52
CA ILE A 179 8.87 10.80 -4.55
C ILE A 179 10.07 10.45 -5.43
N ASP A 180 10.99 9.70 -4.84
CA ASP A 180 12.15 9.09 -5.49
C ASP A 180 11.93 7.57 -5.53
N MET A 181 12.05 6.94 -6.70
CA MET A 181 11.74 5.52 -6.91
C MET A 181 12.69 4.88 -7.90
N ALA A 182 12.90 3.58 -7.75
CA ALA A 182 13.58 2.74 -8.73
C ALA A 182 12.83 1.43 -8.96
N PHE A 183 12.73 1.03 -10.23
CA PHE A 183 12.42 -0.34 -10.59
C PHE A 183 13.65 -1.20 -10.36
N ASN A 184 13.45 -2.39 -9.80
CA ASN A 184 14.50 -3.36 -9.57
C ASN A 184 14.20 -4.63 -10.36
N GLU A 185 15.26 -5.25 -10.85
CA GLU A 185 15.23 -6.54 -11.54
C GLU A 185 16.09 -7.55 -10.79
N TYR A 186 15.68 -8.82 -10.80
CA TYR A 186 16.42 -9.88 -10.09
C TYR A 186 17.75 -10.25 -10.80
N TYR A 187 17.85 -10.04 -12.11
CA TYR A 187 18.98 -10.50 -12.95
C TYR A 187 19.65 -9.42 -13.80
N ASP A 188 19.14 -8.18 -13.81
CA ASP A 188 19.66 -7.07 -14.62
C ASP A 188 19.75 -5.77 -13.79
N THR A 189 20.35 -4.73 -14.35
CA THR A 189 20.29 -3.38 -13.77
C THR A 189 18.88 -2.81 -13.93
N GLY A 190 18.18 -2.66 -12.81
CA GLY A 190 16.98 -1.84 -12.73
C GLY A 190 17.24 -0.36 -13.08
N PHE A 191 16.20 0.47 -13.03
CA PHE A 191 16.30 1.88 -13.41
C PHE A 191 15.62 2.83 -12.43
N ASP A 192 16.21 3.99 -12.27
CA ASP A 192 15.67 5.09 -11.47
C ASP A 192 14.54 5.79 -12.22
N VAL A 193 13.39 5.96 -11.56
CA VAL A 193 12.30 6.79 -12.06
C VAL A 193 12.70 8.25 -11.86
N PRO A 194 12.51 9.15 -12.86
CA PRO A 194 12.75 10.57 -12.67
C PRO A 194 11.88 11.11 -11.53
N LEU A 195 12.48 11.94 -10.66
CA LEU A 195 11.84 12.51 -9.46
C LEU A 195 10.42 12.99 -9.76
N LEU A 196 9.47 12.53 -8.95
CA LEU A 196 8.06 12.86 -9.05
C LEU A 196 7.70 13.90 -7.99
N THR A 197 6.92 14.92 -8.36
CA THR A 197 6.41 15.94 -7.42
C THR A 197 4.90 15.81 -7.25
N PHE A 198 4.38 16.13 -6.07
CA PHE A 198 2.94 16.09 -5.81
C PHE A 198 2.21 17.18 -6.59
N SER A 199 1.10 16.83 -7.24
CA SER A 199 0.28 17.75 -8.04
C SER A 199 -1.22 17.47 -7.88
N GLU A 200 -2.05 18.45 -8.23
CA GLU A 200 -3.53 18.39 -8.10
C GLU A 200 -4.01 17.84 -6.73
N THR A 201 -3.33 18.23 -5.64
CA THR A 201 -3.55 17.64 -4.32
C THR A 201 -4.88 18.08 -3.71
N LEU A 202 -5.58 17.11 -3.11
CA LEU A 202 -6.81 17.29 -2.36
C LEU A 202 -6.56 16.88 -0.92
N PHE A 203 -6.37 17.88 -0.07
CA PHE A 203 -6.39 17.77 1.37
C PHE A 203 -7.27 18.89 1.93
N ALA A 204 -7.80 18.71 3.13
CA ALA A 204 -8.65 19.70 3.78
C ALA A 204 -8.41 19.63 5.29
N GLN A 205 -8.47 20.78 5.96
CA GLN A 205 -8.32 20.90 7.42
C GLN A 205 -9.22 19.88 8.16
N GLY A 206 -8.61 19.08 9.03
CA GLY A 206 -9.30 18.02 9.78
C GLY A 206 -9.68 16.76 8.99
N SER A 207 -9.33 16.67 7.71
CA SER A 207 -9.56 15.45 6.91
C SER A 207 -8.63 14.32 7.35
N GLN A 208 -9.18 13.13 7.55
CA GLN A 208 -8.38 11.91 7.75
C GLN A 208 -7.75 11.38 6.46
N VAL A 209 -8.21 11.86 5.30
CA VAL A 209 -7.84 11.38 3.97
C VAL A 209 -7.28 12.51 3.10
N PHE A 210 -6.41 12.14 2.16
CA PHE A 210 -5.82 13.03 1.18
C PHE A 210 -5.65 12.29 -0.17
N SER A 211 -5.58 13.00 -1.28
CA SER A 211 -5.37 12.42 -2.61
C SER A 211 -4.70 13.43 -3.55
N GLY A 212 -4.38 12.99 -4.77
CA GLY A 212 -3.81 13.86 -5.80
C GLY A 212 -3.20 13.06 -6.94
N LYS A 213 -2.21 13.66 -7.58
CA LYS A 213 -1.42 13.09 -8.67
C LYS A 213 0.07 13.32 -8.45
N PHE A 214 0.87 12.70 -9.31
CA PHE A 214 2.27 13.02 -9.49
C PHE A 214 2.51 13.67 -10.84
N ASP A 215 3.27 14.75 -10.83
CA ASP A 215 3.90 15.30 -12.02
C ASP A 215 5.29 14.70 -12.21
N GLN A 216 5.61 14.30 -13.44
CA GLN A 216 6.94 13.93 -13.87
C GLN A 216 7.44 15.02 -14.82
N ALA A 217 8.68 15.49 -14.66
CA ALA A 217 9.20 16.62 -15.44
C ALA A 217 9.19 16.32 -16.95
N GLY A 218 8.54 17.18 -17.74
CA GLY A 218 8.41 17.02 -19.20
C GLY A 218 7.30 16.07 -19.66
N VAL A 219 6.43 15.61 -18.76
CA VAL A 219 5.40 14.59 -18.99
C VAL A 219 4.01 15.14 -18.67
N SER A 220 2.97 14.66 -19.37
CA SER A 220 1.55 15.03 -19.15
C SER A 220 0.63 13.83 -18.90
N ARG A 221 1.16 12.77 -18.27
CA ARG A 221 0.40 11.58 -17.85
C ARG A 221 -0.03 11.67 -16.39
N ASN A 222 -1.16 11.05 -16.06
CA ASN A 222 -1.71 11.04 -14.71
C ASN A 222 -1.32 9.75 -13.99
N THR A 223 -0.39 9.82 -13.03
CA THR A 223 -0.27 8.80 -11.98
C THR A 223 -0.96 9.36 -10.75
N GLY A 224 -2.04 8.71 -10.33
CA GLY A 224 -2.91 9.17 -9.25
C GLY A 224 -2.62 8.46 -7.94
N PHE A 225 -2.87 9.13 -6.83
CA PHE A 225 -2.77 8.55 -5.50
C PHE A 225 -3.92 8.95 -4.59
N GLN A 226 -4.11 8.16 -3.53
CA GLN A 226 -4.98 8.45 -2.40
C GLN A 226 -4.33 7.90 -1.14
N GLY A 227 -4.63 8.46 0.03
CA GLY A 227 -4.05 8.03 1.30
C GLY A 227 -4.84 8.50 2.52
N GLN A 228 -4.40 8.06 3.70
CA GLN A 228 -5.01 8.40 4.98
C GLN A 228 -4.00 8.47 6.11
N PHE A 229 -4.31 9.31 7.11
CA PHE A 229 -3.56 9.39 8.36
C PHE A 229 -3.88 8.24 9.30
N THR A 230 -2.89 7.89 10.12
CA THR A 230 -2.87 6.73 11.00
C THR A 230 -2.19 7.06 12.34
N GLY A 231 -2.64 6.38 13.39
CA GLY A 231 -2.20 6.65 14.76
C GLY A 231 -2.70 7.99 15.35
N PRO A 232 -2.51 8.23 16.65
CA PRO A 232 -2.88 9.48 17.30
C PRO A 232 -2.09 10.67 16.72
N GLY A 233 -2.70 11.86 16.65
CA GLY A 233 -2.04 13.09 16.22
C GLY A 233 -1.58 13.11 14.75
N ALA A 234 -2.12 12.22 13.90
CA ALA A 234 -1.58 11.90 12.58
C ALA A 234 -0.08 11.54 12.61
N ALA A 235 0.33 10.65 13.52
CA ALA A 235 1.74 10.28 13.68
C ALA A 235 2.34 9.60 12.42
N GLU A 236 1.52 8.86 11.68
CA GLU A 236 1.91 8.14 10.47
C GLU A 236 0.83 8.29 9.39
N LEU A 237 1.13 7.87 8.17
CA LEU A 237 0.16 7.76 7.09
C LEU A 237 0.44 6.54 6.21
N LEU A 238 -0.60 6.10 5.49
CA LEU A 238 -0.50 5.11 4.42
C LEU A 238 -1.19 5.61 3.16
N SER A 239 -0.78 5.08 2.01
CA SER A 239 -1.28 5.51 0.70
C SER A 239 -1.06 4.44 -0.36
N SER A 240 -1.77 4.56 -1.48
CA SER A 240 -1.59 3.75 -2.68
C SER A 240 -1.67 4.63 -3.92
N PHE A 241 -0.90 4.27 -4.94
CA PHE A 241 -0.91 4.92 -6.25
C PHE A 241 -1.08 3.93 -7.39
N SER A 242 -1.53 4.45 -8.52
CA SER A 242 -1.57 3.74 -9.79
C SER A 242 -1.47 4.70 -10.96
N GLY A 243 -0.89 4.22 -12.06
CA GLY A 243 -0.72 5.02 -13.26
C GLY A 243 0.31 4.40 -14.21
N GLU A 244 1.04 5.27 -14.91
CA GLU A 244 2.09 4.87 -15.85
C GLU A 244 3.32 5.74 -15.60
N LEU A 245 4.50 5.14 -15.60
CA LEU A 245 5.78 5.85 -15.48
C LEU A 245 6.57 5.66 -16.77
N ASN A 246 7.28 6.70 -17.21
CA ASN A 246 8.18 6.58 -18.36
C ASN A 246 9.47 5.89 -17.95
N ARG A 247 9.89 4.89 -18.74
CA ARG A 247 11.20 4.26 -18.62
C ARG A 247 12.28 5.20 -19.19
N PRO A 248 13.27 5.64 -18.39
CA PRO A 248 14.28 6.60 -18.81
C PRO A 248 15.00 6.20 -20.10
N GLY A 249 15.24 7.19 -20.97
CA GLY A 249 15.92 6.98 -22.25
C GLY A 249 15.09 6.25 -23.32
N THR A 250 13.79 6.06 -23.08
CA THR A 250 12.86 5.43 -24.03
C THR A 250 11.54 6.19 -24.09
N ASP A 251 10.72 5.94 -25.12
CA ASP A 251 9.32 6.40 -25.19
C ASP A 251 8.33 5.39 -24.52
N GLU A 252 8.84 4.40 -23.79
CA GLU A 252 8.06 3.33 -23.16
C GLU A 252 7.36 3.83 -21.87
N TRP A 253 6.12 3.39 -21.68
CA TRP A 253 5.28 3.71 -20.53
C TRP A 253 4.90 2.42 -19.82
N VAL A 254 5.39 2.27 -18.59
CA VAL A 254 5.19 1.07 -17.77
C VAL A 254 4.02 1.31 -16.83
N PRO A 255 2.91 0.54 -16.93
CA PRO A 255 1.85 0.58 -15.93
C PRO A 255 2.36 0.16 -14.56
N VAL A 256 2.09 0.97 -13.54
CA VAL A 256 2.52 0.75 -12.15
C VAL A 256 1.39 0.78 -11.16
N GLY A 257 1.57 0.03 -10.08
CA GLY A 257 0.79 0.15 -8.87
C GLY A 257 1.66 -0.07 -7.64
N GLY A 258 1.35 0.61 -6.55
CA GLY A 258 2.11 0.49 -5.32
C GLY A 258 1.47 1.18 -4.13
N VAL A 259 2.17 1.09 -3.00
CA VAL A 259 1.81 1.65 -1.71
C VAL A 259 2.99 2.31 -1.04
N TRP A 260 2.72 3.26 -0.15
CA TRP A 260 3.72 3.78 0.77
C TRP A 260 3.16 3.90 2.18
N ILE A 261 4.08 3.91 3.13
CA ILE A 261 3.83 4.34 4.52
C ILE A 261 4.87 5.39 4.87
N ALA A 262 4.48 6.40 5.63
CA ALA A 262 5.36 7.50 6.03
C ALA A 262 5.09 7.95 7.46
N LYS A 263 6.12 8.45 8.13
CA LYS A 263 6.12 8.79 9.54
C LYS A 263 6.51 10.25 9.73
N LYS A 264 5.74 10.92 10.60
CA LYS A 264 6.00 12.29 11.02
C LYS A 264 7.36 12.41 11.72
N GLN A 265 8.15 13.39 11.31
CA GLN A 265 9.44 13.74 11.93
C GLN A 265 9.27 14.70 13.12
#